data_AF-A0A4Q5RK77-F1
#
_entry.id   AF-A0A4Q5RK77-F1
#
_cell.length_a   1.000
_cell.length_b   1.000
_cell.length_c   1.000
_cell.angle_alpha   90.00
_cell.angle_beta   90.00
_cell.angle_gamma   90.00
#
_symmetry.space_group_name_H-M   'P 1'
#
loop_
_entity.id
_entity.type
_entity.pdbx_description
1 polymer ?
#
loop_
_entity_poly.entity_id
_entity_poly.type
_entity_poly.pdbx_seq_one_letter_code
_entity_poly.pdbx_strand_id
1 'polypeptide(L)'
;TEKTQSDLDALMLTQGYRRFAWSLLMGNSFPPVTFQPEKSMEISGFVKTLGGKPLAKSKVTLFTTTKGAFLLDTITDANGRFKFDNLIFPDSIRFVIQARGASGRKNVEVVLDNVPPQFVTKNKNAPDVSVNINTELAGYLRNSKTQYDDLRKYGLVNRTIVLKEVTITEKKEPVRNSANLNGSGNADQIINGDLFRQQGCITIDQCLQGRLLGVIFRGGVPYSTRSFNQPMQIIVDGIYVESDYLQVLVPTDVATIEVLRSGGYTSIYGGRGGGGVLLITTRRGNDPSFIGQLYTPGIVTYNPKGFTNTKEFYSPKYDDPKTNKAVADLRTTIYWNPNLITDKAGKASFSFFNADSKATYRVVIEGIDDDGNLAREVYRYKVE
;
A
#
# COMPACT_ATOMS: atom_id res chain seq x y z
N THR A 1 29.17 28.15 -14.72
CA THR A 1 29.32 28.75 -13.38
C THR A 1 27.94 28.84 -12.74
N GLU A 2 27.83 29.04 -11.42
CA GLU A 2 26.53 29.25 -10.73
C GLU A 2 25.66 30.30 -11.46
N LYS A 3 26.29 31.37 -11.93
CA LYS A 3 25.65 32.40 -12.73
C LYS A 3 24.99 31.86 -14.01
N THR A 4 25.67 30.98 -14.76
CA THR A 4 25.10 30.37 -15.98
C THR A 4 23.88 29.50 -15.69
N GLN A 5 23.86 28.80 -14.56
CA GLN A 5 22.71 27.98 -14.15
C GLN A 5 21.52 28.86 -13.74
N SER A 6 21.76 29.92 -12.97
CA SER A 6 20.72 30.89 -12.58
C SER A 6 20.14 31.63 -13.79
N ASP A 7 20.98 32.01 -14.75
CA ASP A 7 20.55 32.69 -15.98
C ASP A 7 19.74 31.74 -16.89
N LEU A 8 20.11 30.46 -16.95
CA LEU A 8 19.34 29.44 -17.67
C LEU A 8 17.97 29.18 -17.01
N ASP A 9 17.91 29.13 -15.68
CA ASP A 9 16.65 28.95 -14.95
C ASP A 9 15.71 30.14 -15.17
N ALA A 10 16.25 31.37 -15.12
CA ALA A 10 15.51 32.58 -15.46
C ALA A 10 15.01 32.57 -16.90
N LEU A 11 15.82 32.08 -17.85
CA LEU A 11 15.41 31.89 -19.24
C LEU A 11 14.28 30.86 -19.35
N MET A 12 14.36 29.71 -18.68
CA MET A 12 13.34 28.65 -18.76
C MET A 12 12.00 29.04 -18.09
N LEU A 13 12.05 29.86 -17.04
CA LEU A 13 10.86 30.41 -16.35
C LEU A 13 10.16 31.50 -17.17
N THR A 14 10.91 32.27 -17.97
CA THR A 14 10.36 33.41 -18.74
C THR A 14 10.09 33.07 -20.21
N GLN A 15 10.85 32.14 -20.79
CA GLN A 15 10.79 31.71 -22.19
C GLN A 15 10.27 30.27 -22.34
N GLY A 16 9.55 29.75 -21.34
CA GLY A 16 8.84 28.49 -21.47
C GLY A 16 7.74 28.60 -22.54
N TYR A 17 8.09 28.34 -23.80
CA TYR A 17 7.16 28.31 -24.94
C TYR A 17 6.12 27.20 -24.77
N ARG A 18 5.13 27.41 -23.91
CA ARG A 18 3.91 26.63 -23.86
C ARG A 18 2.98 27.18 -24.93
N ARG A 19 3.10 26.67 -26.16
CA ARG A 19 2.13 26.96 -27.21
C ARG A 19 0.83 26.26 -26.88
N PHE A 20 -0.24 27.03 -26.67
CA PHE A 20 -1.58 26.50 -26.73
C PHE A 20 -1.81 25.92 -28.13
N ALA A 21 -2.35 24.71 -28.20
CA ALA A 21 -2.83 24.15 -29.46
C ALA A 21 -4.11 24.89 -29.85
N TRP A 22 -3.97 26.12 -30.35
CA TRP A 22 -5.09 27.02 -30.68
C TRP A 22 -6.09 26.37 -31.64
N SER A 23 -5.63 25.47 -32.52
CA SER A 23 -6.50 24.66 -33.38
C SER A 23 -7.46 23.75 -32.59
N LEU A 24 -7.04 23.19 -31.46
CA LEU A 24 -7.90 22.37 -30.60
C LEU A 24 -8.91 23.25 -29.84
N LEU A 25 -8.49 24.41 -29.35
CA LEU A 25 -9.36 25.36 -28.65
C LEU A 25 -10.42 25.96 -29.57
N MET A 26 -10.04 26.39 -30.78
CA MET A 26 -10.98 26.94 -31.77
C MET A 26 -11.94 25.88 -32.31
N GLY A 27 -11.54 24.60 -32.29
CA GLY A 27 -12.39 23.48 -32.69
C GLY A 27 -13.28 22.91 -31.57
N ASN A 28 -13.29 23.50 -30.36
CA ASN A 28 -13.93 22.94 -29.17
C ASN A 28 -13.52 21.46 -28.88
N SER A 29 -12.34 21.06 -29.33
CA SER A 29 -11.83 19.70 -29.17
C SER A 29 -10.97 19.63 -27.91
N PHE A 30 -11.65 19.46 -26.77
CA PHE A 30 -11.00 19.30 -25.48
C PHE A 30 -10.72 17.81 -25.20
N PRO A 31 -9.62 17.47 -24.51
CA PRO A 31 -9.45 16.12 -24.00
C PRO A 31 -10.66 15.75 -23.12
N PRO A 32 -11.22 14.54 -23.26
CA PRO A 32 -12.37 14.14 -22.47
C PRO A 32 -12.02 14.19 -20.98
N VAL A 33 -12.90 14.81 -20.19
CA VAL A 33 -12.75 14.84 -18.73
C VAL A 33 -13.04 13.43 -18.19
N THR A 34 -11.97 12.68 -17.96
CA THR A 34 -12.04 11.27 -17.50
C THR A 34 -12.63 11.14 -16.09
N PHE A 35 -12.47 12.16 -15.24
CA PHE A 35 -12.90 12.15 -13.85
C PHE A 35 -13.82 13.32 -13.58
N GLN A 36 -15.08 13.02 -13.25
CA GLN A 36 -16.05 14.02 -12.82
C GLN A 36 -15.84 14.33 -11.33
N PRO A 37 -16.22 15.53 -10.85
CA PRO A 37 -16.18 15.84 -9.42
C PRO A 37 -16.97 14.81 -8.61
N GLU A 38 -16.31 14.15 -7.65
CA GLU A 38 -16.96 13.24 -6.72
C GLU A 38 -17.86 14.04 -5.77
N LYS A 39 -19.16 13.78 -5.80
CA LYS A 39 -20.15 14.46 -4.93
C LYS A 39 -20.39 13.73 -3.61
N SER A 40 -20.12 12.42 -3.58
CA SER A 40 -20.32 11.55 -2.42
C SER A 40 -19.46 10.31 -2.55
N MET A 41 -19.14 9.64 -1.44
CA MET A 41 -18.55 8.31 -1.50
C MET A 41 -19.61 7.29 -1.95
N GLU A 42 -19.22 6.39 -2.83
CA GLU A 42 -20.09 5.36 -3.38
C GLU A 42 -19.42 3.99 -3.42
N ILE A 43 -20.24 2.94 -3.34
CA ILE A 43 -19.84 1.56 -3.59
C ILE A 43 -20.74 1.02 -4.69
N SER A 44 -20.16 0.71 -5.84
CA SER A 44 -20.88 0.22 -7.01
C SER A 44 -20.21 -0.99 -7.64
N GLY A 45 -20.95 -1.67 -8.52
CA GLY A 45 -20.45 -2.84 -9.22
C GLY A 45 -21.55 -3.56 -10.00
N PHE A 46 -21.30 -4.83 -10.29
CA PHE A 46 -22.18 -5.70 -11.06
C PHE A 46 -22.47 -7.00 -10.33
N VAL A 47 -23.68 -7.53 -10.51
CA VAL A 47 -24.03 -8.91 -10.19
C VAL A 47 -24.15 -9.69 -11.49
N LYS A 48 -23.45 -10.83 -11.55
CA LYS A 48 -23.42 -11.72 -12.72
C LYS A 48 -23.74 -13.15 -12.32
N THR A 49 -24.09 -13.99 -13.29
CA THR A 49 -24.05 -15.44 -13.12
C THR A 49 -22.60 -15.90 -13.01
N LEU A 50 -22.38 -17.13 -12.52
CA LEU A 50 -21.04 -17.75 -12.53
C LEU A 50 -20.44 -17.89 -13.95
N GLY A 51 -21.27 -17.80 -14.99
CA GLY A 51 -20.85 -17.76 -16.40
C GLY A 51 -20.71 -16.35 -16.97
N GLY A 52 -20.68 -15.31 -16.12
CA GLY A 52 -20.40 -13.93 -16.52
C GLY A 52 -21.58 -13.13 -17.09
N LYS A 53 -22.79 -13.71 -17.18
CA LYS A 53 -23.97 -12.98 -17.70
C LYS A 53 -24.52 -12.01 -16.64
N PRO A 54 -24.85 -10.76 -16.99
CA PRO A 54 -25.42 -9.80 -16.03
C PRO A 54 -26.77 -10.28 -15.48
N LEU A 55 -27.02 -10.03 -14.19
CA LEU A 55 -28.26 -10.43 -13.52
C LEU A 55 -29.04 -9.22 -13.02
N ALA A 56 -30.12 -8.90 -13.72
CA ALA A 56 -31.08 -7.87 -13.31
C ALA A 56 -31.95 -8.32 -12.13
N LYS A 57 -32.50 -7.34 -11.39
CA LYS A 57 -33.41 -7.56 -10.25
C LYS A 57 -32.81 -8.43 -9.12
N SER A 58 -31.49 -8.49 -9.02
CA SER A 58 -30.79 -9.15 -7.92
C SER A 58 -30.79 -8.26 -6.70
N LYS A 59 -31.13 -8.81 -5.53
CA LYS A 59 -31.05 -8.08 -4.26
C LYS A 59 -29.59 -8.03 -3.82
N VAL A 60 -29.07 -6.83 -3.57
CA VAL A 60 -27.72 -6.61 -3.06
C VAL A 60 -27.82 -5.93 -1.70
N THR A 61 -27.16 -6.47 -0.69
CA THR A 61 -27.10 -5.93 0.67
C THR A 61 -25.65 -5.56 1.01
N LEU A 62 -25.46 -4.35 1.50
CA LEU A 62 -24.22 -3.84 2.04
C LEU A 62 -24.34 -3.77 3.56
N PHE A 63 -23.40 -4.38 4.28
CA PHE A 63 -23.35 -4.26 5.73
C PHE A 63 -21.94 -4.18 6.30
N THR A 64 -21.81 -3.61 7.49
CA THR A 64 -20.53 -3.48 8.20
C THR A 64 -20.39 -4.55 9.27
N THR A 65 -19.18 -5.09 9.43
CA THR A 65 -18.87 -6.05 10.50
C THR A 65 -18.13 -5.42 11.67
N THR A 66 -17.70 -4.17 11.52
CA THR A 66 -16.98 -3.38 12.53
C THR A 66 -17.53 -1.96 12.58
N LYS A 67 -17.58 -1.37 13.79
CA LYS A 67 -17.87 0.05 14.07
C LYS A 67 -19.10 0.61 13.33
N GLY A 68 -20.28 0.47 13.94
CA GLY A 68 -21.54 1.01 13.44
C GLY A 68 -22.42 -0.03 12.72
N ALA A 69 -23.69 0.30 12.54
CA ALA A 69 -24.69 -0.55 11.90
C ALA A 69 -25.10 0.07 10.55
N PHE A 70 -24.29 -0.17 9.50
CA PHE A 70 -24.75 0.03 8.14
C PHE A 70 -25.42 -1.27 7.69
N LEU A 71 -26.69 -1.18 7.30
CA LEU A 71 -27.41 -2.22 6.60
C LEU A 71 -28.23 -1.54 5.52
N LEU A 72 -27.67 -1.49 4.32
CA LEU A 72 -28.33 -0.93 3.14
C LEU A 72 -28.62 -2.06 2.17
N ASP A 73 -29.69 -1.93 1.41
CA ASP A 73 -29.94 -2.81 0.27
C ASP A 73 -30.34 -2.02 -0.97
N THR A 74 -30.10 -2.64 -2.12
CA THR A 74 -30.46 -2.12 -3.44
C THR A 74 -30.76 -3.29 -4.37
N ILE A 75 -31.24 -2.97 -5.56
CA ILE A 75 -31.60 -3.94 -6.58
C ILE A 75 -30.83 -3.62 -7.85
N THR A 76 -30.31 -4.64 -8.53
CA THR A 76 -29.60 -4.44 -9.78
C THR A 76 -30.51 -4.01 -10.94
N ASP A 77 -29.98 -3.13 -11.79
CA ASP A 77 -30.63 -2.69 -13.03
C ASP A 77 -30.64 -3.77 -14.12
N ALA A 78 -31.13 -3.44 -15.33
CA ALA A 78 -31.19 -4.36 -16.47
C ALA A 78 -29.82 -4.91 -16.90
N ASN A 79 -28.73 -4.19 -16.62
CA ASN A 79 -27.35 -4.58 -16.92
C ASN A 79 -26.67 -5.28 -15.73
N GLY A 80 -27.42 -5.59 -14.67
CA GLY A 80 -26.89 -6.19 -13.45
C GLY A 80 -26.10 -5.22 -12.58
N ARG A 81 -26.15 -3.91 -12.83
CA ARG A 81 -25.40 -2.91 -12.07
C ARG A 81 -26.11 -2.57 -10.76
N PHE A 82 -25.34 -2.41 -9.69
CA PHE A 82 -25.81 -1.87 -8.42
C PHE A 82 -24.96 -0.68 -7.99
N LYS A 83 -25.55 0.18 -7.15
CA LYS A 83 -24.89 1.34 -6.57
C LYS A 83 -25.46 1.64 -5.19
N PHE A 84 -24.57 1.88 -4.24
CA PHE A 84 -24.85 2.52 -2.96
C PHE A 84 -24.17 3.88 -2.97
N ASP A 85 -24.95 4.95 -2.91
CA ASP A 85 -24.50 6.34 -2.94
C ASP A 85 -24.63 7.02 -1.58
N ASN A 86 -24.12 8.25 -1.45
CA ASN A 86 -24.21 9.07 -0.24
C ASN A 86 -23.67 8.37 1.02
N LEU A 87 -22.65 7.54 0.86
CA LEU A 87 -22.03 6.83 1.98
C LEU A 87 -21.14 7.80 2.76
N ILE A 88 -21.29 7.80 4.08
CA ILE A 88 -20.45 8.59 4.99
C ILE A 88 -19.95 7.65 6.07
N PHE A 89 -18.65 7.33 6.03
CA PHE A 89 -18.02 6.47 7.01
C PHE A 89 -16.62 7.01 7.36
N PRO A 90 -16.18 6.84 8.62
CA PRO A 90 -14.87 7.30 9.05
C PRO A 90 -13.78 6.24 8.83
N ASP A 91 -12.56 6.72 8.56
CA ASP A 91 -11.31 5.96 8.56
C ASP A 91 -11.44 4.64 7.76
N SER A 92 -10.91 3.53 8.27
CA SER A 92 -11.03 2.21 7.68
C SER A 92 -12.25 1.48 8.23
N ILE A 93 -13.17 1.12 7.35
CA ILE A 93 -14.35 0.31 7.66
C ILE A 93 -14.36 -0.95 6.80
N ARG A 94 -14.88 -2.06 7.36
CA ARG A 94 -15.02 -3.32 6.62
C ARG A 94 -16.47 -3.49 6.20
N PHE A 95 -16.71 -3.38 4.90
CA PHE A 95 -17.98 -3.71 4.28
C PHE A 95 -18.02 -5.15 3.80
N VAL A 96 -19.20 -5.75 3.89
CA VAL A 96 -19.54 -7.02 3.26
C VAL A 96 -20.71 -6.74 2.32
N ILE A 97 -20.51 -7.07 1.06
CA ILE A 97 -21.53 -7.00 0.01
C ILE A 97 -22.04 -8.42 -0.22
N GLN A 98 -23.33 -8.63 -0.03
CA GLN A 98 -24.01 -9.87 -0.35
C GLN A 98 -25.01 -9.66 -1.48
N ALA A 99 -24.95 -10.46 -2.54
CA ALA A 99 -25.96 -10.48 -3.59
C ALA A 99 -26.71 -11.81 -3.64
N ARG A 100 -28.00 -11.74 -3.99
CA ARG A 100 -28.83 -12.89 -4.32
C ARG A 100 -29.60 -12.60 -5.61
N GLY A 101 -29.69 -13.60 -6.48
CA GLY A 101 -30.52 -13.47 -7.68
C GLY A 101 -32.00 -13.22 -7.34
N ALA A 102 -32.81 -12.82 -8.33
CA ALA A 102 -34.23 -12.47 -8.14
C ALA A 102 -35.06 -13.57 -7.45
N SER A 103 -34.68 -14.85 -7.60
CA SER A 103 -35.32 -16.01 -6.96
C SER A 103 -34.71 -16.41 -5.61
N GLY A 104 -33.82 -15.59 -5.04
CA GLY A 104 -33.12 -15.89 -3.77
C GLY A 104 -31.92 -16.83 -3.90
N ARG A 105 -31.54 -17.22 -5.13
CA ARG A 105 -30.38 -18.08 -5.41
C ARG A 105 -29.07 -17.39 -5.02
N LYS A 106 -28.15 -18.15 -4.42
CA LYS A 106 -26.84 -17.68 -3.93
C LYS A 106 -25.69 -17.81 -4.94
N ASN A 107 -25.87 -18.56 -6.03
CA ASN A 107 -24.84 -18.82 -7.04
C ASN A 107 -24.72 -17.64 -8.02
N VAL A 108 -24.31 -16.49 -7.52
CA VAL A 108 -24.07 -15.27 -8.28
C VAL A 108 -22.65 -14.77 -8.01
N GLU A 109 -22.14 -13.93 -8.88
CA GLU A 109 -20.84 -13.29 -8.74
C GLU A 109 -21.06 -11.79 -8.52
N VAL A 110 -20.36 -11.22 -7.53
CA VAL A 110 -20.35 -9.78 -7.28
C VAL A 110 -19.00 -9.25 -7.72
N VAL A 111 -19.00 -8.29 -8.63
CA VAL A 111 -17.79 -7.64 -9.14
C VAL A 111 -17.89 -6.16 -8.79
N LEU A 112 -17.00 -5.67 -7.93
CA LEU A 112 -16.96 -4.26 -7.54
C LEU A 112 -16.27 -3.42 -8.62
N ASP A 113 -16.72 -2.19 -8.79
CA ASP A 113 -16.02 -1.21 -9.59
C ASP A 113 -14.66 -0.91 -8.93
N ASN A 114 -13.59 -0.93 -9.72
CA ASN A 114 -12.24 -0.60 -9.26
C ASN A 114 -11.83 0.74 -9.85
N VAL A 115 -11.62 1.75 -9.01
CA VAL A 115 -11.05 3.02 -9.43
C VAL A 115 -9.53 2.86 -9.38
N PRO A 116 -8.83 2.82 -10.53
CA PRO A 116 -7.39 2.67 -10.52
C PRO A 116 -6.76 3.86 -9.78
N PRO A 117 -5.75 3.63 -8.93
CA PRO A 117 -5.04 4.73 -8.29
C PRO A 117 -4.43 5.63 -9.39
N GLN A 118 -4.50 6.94 -9.18
CA GLN A 118 -3.85 7.89 -10.07
C GLN A 118 -2.36 7.55 -10.16
N PHE A 119 -1.85 7.42 -11.37
CA PHE A 119 -0.41 7.27 -11.58
C PHE A 119 0.27 8.55 -11.10
N VAL A 120 1.01 8.46 -9.99
CA VAL A 120 1.81 9.58 -9.50
C VAL A 120 2.97 9.77 -10.47
N THR A 121 2.80 10.67 -11.43
CA THR A 121 3.90 11.07 -12.30
C THR A 121 4.92 11.85 -11.50
N LYS A 122 6.22 11.61 -11.72
CA LYS A 122 7.29 12.41 -11.12
C LYS A 122 7.04 13.89 -11.42
N ASN A 123 6.79 14.70 -10.39
CA ASN A 123 6.54 16.13 -10.56
C ASN A 123 7.78 16.75 -11.20
N LYS A 124 7.63 17.22 -12.45
CA LYS A 124 8.73 17.82 -13.23
C LYS A 124 9.18 19.17 -12.68
N ASN A 125 8.34 19.79 -11.86
CA ASN A 125 8.62 21.02 -11.13
C ASN A 125 8.79 20.75 -9.63
N ALA A 126 9.10 19.50 -9.24
CA ALA A 126 9.46 19.23 -7.86
C ALA A 126 10.66 20.12 -7.52
N PRO A 127 10.56 20.97 -6.47
CA PRO A 127 11.74 21.66 -5.99
C PRO A 127 12.80 20.62 -5.62
N ASP A 128 14.07 21.04 -5.59
CA ASP A 128 15.22 20.26 -5.12
C ASP A 128 15.13 20.09 -3.59
N VAL A 129 14.02 19.50 -3.13
CA VAL A 129 13.76 19.17 -1.73
C VAL A 129 14.66 18.00 -1.41
N SER A 130 15.48 18.18 -0.38
CA SER A 130 16.50 17.22 -0.03
C SER A 130 15.87 15.85 0.23
N VAL A 131 16.30 14.85 -0.56
CA VAL A 131 15.71 13.50 -0.58
C VAL A 131 16.02 12.71 0.70
N ASN A 132 16.81 13.30 1.61
CA ASN A 132 17.16 12.68 2.87
C ASN A 132 16.16 13.08 3.96
N ILE A 133 14.96 12.50 3.88
CA ILE A 133 13.91 12.61 4.90
C ILE A 133 14.47 12.31 6.29
N ASN A 134 15.45 11.41 6.41
CA ASN A 134 16.09 11.10 7.69
C ASN A 134 16.86 12.29 8.26
N THR A 135 17.51 13.11 7.42
CA THR A 135 18.19 14.33 7.85
C THR A 135 17.21 15.43 8.22
N GLU A 136 16.17 15.66 7.40
CA GLU A 136 15.16 16.69 7.67
C GLU A 136 14.36 16.38 8.94
N LEU A 137 14.01 15.10 9.15
CA LEU A 137 13.27 14.66 10.34
C LEU A 137 14.18 14.34 11.53
N ALA A 138 15.52 14.39 11.40
CA ALA A 138 16.42 14.02 12.50
C ALA A 138 16.18 14.87 13.77
N GLY A 139 15.89 16.16 13.61
CA GLY A 139 15.54 17.04 14.73
C GLY A 139 14.21 16.66 15.36
N TYR A 140 13.19 16.44 14.53
CA TYR A 140 11.88 15.95 14.96
C TYR A 140 11.96 14.64 15.74
N LEU A 141 12.67 13.65 15.17
CA LEU A 141 12.82 12.32 15.75
C LEU A 141 13.58 12.37 17.08
N ARG A 142 14.66 13.16 17.17
CA ARG A 142 15.39 13.36 18.43
C ARG A 142 14.50 14.02 19.48
N ASN A 143 13.83 15.11 19.16
CA ASN A 143 12.97 15.81 20.10
C ASN A 143 11.80 14.95 20.58
N SER A 144 11.14 14.24 19.65
CA SER A 144 10.05 13.32 19.98
C SER A 144 10.52 12.17 20.86
N LYS A 145 11.73 11.64 20.63
CA LYS A 145 12.33 10.59 21.45
C LYS A 145 12.65 11.11 22.86
N THR A 146 13.34 12.24 22.97
CA THR A 146 13.69 12.85 24.26
C THR A 146 12.44 13.17 25.08
N GLN A 147 11.44 13.82 24.47
CA GLN A 147 10.18 14.11 25.13
C GLN A 147 9.50 12.84 25.64
N TYR A 148 9.50 11.77 24.84
CA TYR A 148 8.91 10.50 25.23
C TYR A 148 9.67 9.84 26.40
N ASP A 149 11.01 9.85 26.36
CA ASP A 149 11.87 9.31 27.42
C ASP A 149 11.68 10.10 28.74
N ASP A 150 11.56 11.42 28.67
CA ASP A 150 11.27 12.25 29.84
C ASP A 150 9.88 11.95 30.41
N LEU A 151 8.84 11.96 29.58
CA LEU A 151 7.49 11.63 30.02
C LEU A 151 7.43 10.23 30.69
N ARG A 152 8.20 9.25 30.20
CA ARG A 152 8.35 7.94 30.84
C ARG A 152 9.09 8.01 32.18
N LYS A 153 10.22 8.72 32.24
CA LYS A 153 11.02 8.91 33.46
C LYS A 153 10.18 9.51 34.59
N TYR A 154 9.27 10.42 34.27
CA TYR A 154 8.38 11.07 35.24
C TYR A 154 7.03 10.35 35.43
N GLY A 155 6.83 9.17 34.83
CA GLY A 155 5.61 8.36 35.04
C GLY A 155 4.34 8.92 34.42
N LEU A 156 4.46 9.83 33.44
CA LEU A 156 3.36 10.52 32.77
C LEU A 156 2.80 9.74 31.57
N VAL A 157 3.35 8.56 31.26
CA VAL A 157 3.00 7.71 30.10
C VAL A 157 2.61 6.30 30.55
N ASN A 158 1.56 6.17 31.37
CA ASN A 158 1.14 4.85 31.89
C ASN A 158 0.20 4.07 30.96
N ARG A 159 -0.22 4.63 29.80
CA ARG A 159 -1.23 4.02 28.91
C ARG A 159 -0.93 4.12 27.40
N THR A 160 0.31 4.39 27.00
CA THR A 160 0.63 4.52 25.57
C THR A 160 1.06 3.19 24.99
N ILE A 161 0.35 2.73 23.95
CA ILE A 161 0.76 1.59 23.15
C ILE A 161 1.98 2.01 22.34
N VAL A 162 3.17 1.60 22.78
CA VAL A 162 4.38 1.76 21.99
C VAL A 162 4.29 0.78 20.83
N LEU A 163 4.18 1.32 19.62
CA LEU A 163 4.44 0.50 18.44
C LEU A 163 5.88 0.02 18.56
N LYS A 164 6.07 -1.31 18.55
CA LYS A 164 7.41 -1.88 18.48
C LYS A 164 8.12 -1.25 17.29
N GLU A 165 9.39 -0.88 17.49
CA GLU A 165 10.23 -0.41 16.41
C GLU A 165 10.08 -1.37 15.22
N VAL A 166 9.58 -0.83 14.11
CA VAL A 166 9.50 -1.59 12.87
C VAL A 166 10.84 -1.41 12.21
N THR A 167 11.82 -2.23 12.59
CA THR A 167 13.01 -2.40 11.77
C THR A 167 12.54 -3.02 10.47
N ILE A 168 12.55 -2.24 9.40
CA ILE A 168 12.33 -2.75 8.04
C ILE A 168 13.61 -3.49 7.65
N THR A 169 13.85 -4.62 8.29
CA THR A 169 14.64 -5.68 7.67
C THR A 169 13.77 -6.26 6.58
N GLU A 170 14.36 -6.53 5.42
CA GLU A 170 13.70 -7.28 4.35
C GLU A 170 13.21 -8.60 4.96
N LYS A 171 11.92 -8.64 5.33
CA LYS A 171 11.33 -9.81 5.92
C LYS A 171 11.06 -10.75 4.76
N LYS A 172 12.02 -11.64 4.48
CA LYS A 172 11.80 -12.74 3.55
C LYS A 172 10.49 -13.41 3.93
N GLU A 173 9.55 -13.46 2.99
CA GLU A 173 8.27 -14.12 3.22
C GLU A 173 8.55 -15.55 3.68
N PRO A 174 7.99 -15.98 4.83
CA PRO A 174 8.32 -17.28 5.39
C PRO A 174 7.86 -18.38 4.42
N VAL A 175 8.78 -19.26 4.03
CA VAL A 175 8.49 -20.42 3.17
C VAL A 175 7.83 -21.50 4.01
N ARG A 176 6.53 -21.36 4.28
CA ARG A 176 5.79 -22.26 5.18
C ARG A 176 5.81 -23.70 4.64
N ASN A 177 5.96 -24.67 5.55
CA ASN A 177 5.97 -26.11 5.25
C ASN A 177 7.09 -26.58 4.31
N SER A 178 8.11 -25.75 4.08
CA SER A 178 9.29 -26.15 3.32
C SER A 178 10.00 -27.33 3.98
N ALA A 179 10.40 -28.30 3.15
CA ALA A 179 11.26 -29.41 3.51
C ALA A 179 12.75 -29.13 3.27
N ASN A 180 13.14 -27.84 3.19
CA ASN A 180 14.54 -27.44 3.06
C ASN A 180 15.32 -27.81 4.33
N LEU A 181 16.32 -28.68 4.18
CA LEU A 181 17.14 -29.18 5.29
C LEU A 181 18.03 -28.07 5.89
N ASN A 182 18.26 -26.98 5.14
CA ASN A 182 18.94 -25.79 5.66
C ASN A 182 18.04 -24.91 6.51
N GLY A 183 16.75 -25.25 6.64
CA GLY A 183 15.71 -24.40 7.19
C GLY A 183 14.95 -23.66 6.10
N SER A 184 13.65 -23.47 6.34
CA SER A 184 12.73 -22.74 5.46
C SER A 184 13.30 -21.38 5.01
N GLY A 185 13.39 -21.17 3.69
CA GLY A 185 13.85 -19.91 3.10
C GLY A 185 15.37 -19.74 3.06
N ASN A 186 16.14 -20.72 3.52
CA ASN A 186 17.60 -20.73 3.38
C ASN A 186 17.99 -21.34 2.03
N ALA A 187 17.82 -20.53 0.99
CA ALA A 187 18.07 -20.88 -0.40
C ALA A 187 18.76 -19.75 -1.17
N ASP A 188 19.41 -20.08 -2.29
CA ASP A 188 20.03 -19.08 -3.17
C ASP A 188 18.96 -18.23 -3.88
N GLN A 189 17.81 -18.83 -4.19
CA GLN A 189 16.68 -18.16 -4.81
C GLN A 189 15.37 -18.80 -4.32
N ILE A 190 14.35 -17.97 -4.11
CA ILE A 190 13.00 -18.41 -3.75
C ILE A 190 12.02 -17.83 -4.76
N ILE A 191 11.19 -18.69 -5.35
CA ILE A 191 10.10 -18.30 -6.26
C ILE A 191 8.77 -18.57 -5.57
N ASN A 192 7.89 -17.57 -5.56
CA ASN A 192 6.53 -17.74 -5.07
C ASN A 192 5.65 -18.33 -6.19
N GLY A 193 4.89 -19.39 -5.89
CA GLY A 193 4.01 -20.06 -6.83
C GLY A 193 2.83 -19.21 -7.32
N ASP A 194 2.54 -18.07 -6.69
CA ASP A 194 1.57 -17.09 -7.18
C ASP A 194 1.92 -16.55 -8.57
N LEU A 195 3.22 -16.55 -8.92
CA LEU A 195 3.69 -16.21 -10.26
C LEU A 195 3.14 -17.15 -11.33
N PHE A 196 2.85 -18.42 -11.00
CA PHE A 196 2.39 -19.40 -11.98
C PHE A 196 0.89 -19.29 -12.26
N ARG A 197 0.11 -18.75 -11.31
CA ARG A 197 -1.34 -18.54 -11.47
C ARG A 197 -1.69 -17.50 -12.54
N GLN A 198 -0.79 -16.54 -12.79
CA GLN A 198 -1.04 -15.43 -13.69
C GLN A 198 -0.58 -15.69 -15.13
N GLN A 199 0.17 -16.77 -15.38
CA GLN A 199 1.06 -16.83 -16.55
C GLN A 199 0.83 -17.97 -17.53
N GLY A 200 -0.24 -18.76 -17.35
CA GLY A 200 -0.73 -19.68 -18.38
C GLY A 200 0.21 -20.81 -18.80
N CYS A 201 1.30 -21.06 -18.06
CA CYS A 201 2.18 -22.21 -18.29
C CYS A 201 1.46 -23.51 -17.87
N ILE A 202 1.67 -24.58 -18.65
CA ILE A 202 0.97 -25.87 -18.46
C ILE A 202 1.74 -26.77 -17.49
N THR A 203 3.07 -26.74 -17.55
CA THR A 203 3.96 -27.57 -16.71
C THR A 203 5.00 -26.73 -15.96
N ILE A 204 5.55 -27.26 -14.86
CA ILE A 204 6.48 -26.51 -13.99
C ILE A 204 7.78 -26.18 -14.70
N ASP A 205 8.33 -27.10 -15.49
CA ASP A 205 9.56 -26.88 -16.24
C ASP A 205 9.41 -25.69 -17.22
N GLN A 206 8.26 -25.58 -17.90
CA GLN A 206 7.93 -24.42 -18.74
C GLN A 206 7.81 -23.14 -17.92
N CYS A 207 7.17 -23.20 -16.75
CA CYS A 207 7.03 -22.05 -15.86
C CYS A 207 8.40 -21.54 -15.36
N LEU A 208 9.39 -22.42 -15.22
CA LEU A 208 10.70 -22.13 -14.63
C LEU A 208 11.78 -21.80 -15.65
N GLN A 209 11.64 -22.26 -16.89
CA GLN A 209 12.62 -22.04 -17.94
C GLN A 209 12.88 -20.55 -18.17
N GLY A 210 14.15 -20.14 -18.04
CA GLY A 210 14.57 -18.75 -18.19
C GLY A 210 14.30 -17.84 -16.99
N ARG A 211 13.77 -18.36 -15.88
CA ARG A 211 13.41 -17.56 -14.68
C ARG A 211 14.24 -17.88 -13.45
N LEU A 212 14.78 -19.08 -13.40
CA LEU A 212 15.70 -19.49 -12.36
C LEU A 212 17.10 -18.95 -12.69
N LEU A 213 17.67 -18.18 -11.76
CA LEU A 213 18.97 -17.55 -11.95
C LEU A 213 20.03 -18.64 -12.08
N GLY A 214 20.60 -18.72 -13.30
CA GLY A 214 21.59 -19.67 -13.75
C GLY A 214 21.16 -21.15 -13.65
N VAL A 215 19.88 -21.46 -13.66
CA VAL A 215 19.43 -22.84 -13.94
C VAL A 215 18.99 -22.89 -15.38
N ILE A 216 19.47 -23.88 -16.12
CA ILE A 216 19.09 -24.13 -17.50
C ILE A 216 18.29 -25.44 -17.57
N PHE A 217 17.27 -25.49 -18.40
CA PHE A 217 16.48 -26.70 -18.63
C PHE A 217 16.91 -27.33 -19.96
N ARG A 218 17.21 -28.64 -19.95
CA ARG A 218 17.51 -29.43 -21.15
C ARG A 218 16.54 -30.60 -21.20
N GLY A 219 15.60 -30.60 -22.15
CA GLY A 219 14.57 -31.64 -22.23
C GLY A 219 13.73 -31.78 -20.96
N GLY A 220 13.38 -30.66 -20.30
CA GLY A 220 12.64 -30.65 -19.03
C GLY A 220 13.48 -30.91 -17.77
N VAL A 221 14.77 -31.26 -17.92
CA VAL A 221 15.67 -31.54 -16.80
C VAL A 221 16.44 -30.28 -16.37
N PRO A 222 16.38 -29.86 -15.09
CA PRO A 222 17.10 -28.69 -14.61
C PRO A 222 18.59 -29.00 -14.38
N TYR A 223 19.47 -28.10 -14.86
CA TYR A 223 20.92 -28.12 -14.61
C TYR A 223 21.38 -26.77 -14.06
N SER A 224 22.19 -26.80 -13.01
CA SER A 224 22.87 -25.60 -12.51
C SER A 224 23.98 -25.19 -13.48
N THR A 225 24.13 -23.89 -13.75
CA THR A 225 25.28 -23.35 -14.50
C THR A 225 26.62 -23.55 -13.79
N ARG A 226 26.62 -24.02 -12.53
CA ARG A 226 27.84 -24.43 -11.80
C ARG A 226 28.15 -25.92 -11.96
N SER A 227 27.21 -26.72 -12.49
CA SER A 227 27.37 -28.16 -12.70
C SER A 227 26.58 -28.59 -13.93
N PHE A 228 27.21 -28.50 -15.11
CA PHE A 228 26.57 -28.78 -16.39
C PHE A 228 26.41 -30.27 -16.71
N ASN A 229 27.13 -31.14 -15.99
CA ASN A 229 27.20 -32.58 -16.26
C ASN A 229 26.39 -33.42 -15.26
N GLN A 230 25.83 -32.80 -14.23
CA GLN A 230 24.97 -33.45 -13.24
C GLN A 230 23.65 -32.66 -13.12
N PRO A 231 22.49 -33.29 -13.32
CA PRO A 231 21.21 -32.61 -13.16
C PRO A 231 20.98 -32.21 -11.70
N MET A 232 20.15 -31.19 -11.49
CA MET A 232 19.70 -30.81 -10.16
C MET A 232 18.73 -31.86 -9.62
N GLN A 233 18.89 -32.21 -8.35
CA GLN A 233 17.94 -33.08 -7.65
C GLN A 233 16.65 -32.32 -7.37
N ILE A 234 15.50 -32.90 -7.70
CA ILE A 234 14.20 -32.31 -7.37
C ILE A 234 13.66 -32.97 -6.11
N ILE A 235 13.10 -32.16 -5.22
CA ILE A 235 12.46 -32.60 -3.98
C ILE A 235 11.09 -31.94 -3.90
N VAL A 236 10.02 -32.73 -3.77
CA VAL A 236 8.65 -32.23 -3.61
C VAL A 236 8.16 -32.63 -2.22
N ASP A 237 7.85 -31.64 -1.38
CA ASP A 237 7.39 -31.85 0.01
C ASP A 237 8.26 -32.80 0.85
N GLY A 238 9.58 -32.81 0.57
CA GLY A 238 10.57 -33.65 1.26
C GLY A 238 10.84 -35.00 0.61
N ILE A 239 10.13 -35.33 -0.48
CA ILE A 239 10.32 -36.56 -1.24
C ILE A 239 11.22 -36.28 -2.44
N TYR A 240 12.27 -37.07 -2.62
CA TYR A 240 13.13 -37.02 -3.79
C TYR A 240 12.38 -37.57 -5.01
N VAL A 241 12.34 -36.79 -6.08
CA VAL A 241 11.67 -37.16 -7.33
C VAL A 241 12.59 -36.95 -8.53
N GLU A 242 12.24 -37.62 -9.63
CA GLU A 242 12.91 -37.48 -10.92
C GLU A 242 12.35 -36.27 -11.69
N SER A 243 13.06 -35.86 -12.75
CA SER A 243 12.72 -34.65 -13.52
C SER A 243 11.42 -34.70 -14.31
N ASP A 244 10.95 -35.89 -14.66
CA ASP A 244 9.66 -36.12 -15.30
C ASP A 244 8.48 -35.66 -14.40
N TYR A 245 8.65 -35.68 -13.08
CA TYR A 245 7.64 -35.22 -12.15
C TYR A 245 7.26 -33.74 -12.33
N LEU A 246 8.16 -32.90 -12.87
CA LEU A 246 7.86 -31.49 -13.17
C LEU A 246 6.78 -31.32 -14.25
N GLN A 247 6.57 -32.34 -15.08
CA GLN A 247 5.54 -32.32 -16.14
C GLN A 247 4.16 -32.71 -15.62
N VAL A 248 4.11 -33.47 -14.52
CA VAL A 248 2.85 -33.95 -13.93
C VAL A 248 2.37 -33.02 -12.80
N LEU A 249 3.28 -32.28 -12.17
CA LEU A 249 2.93 -31.33 -11.12
C LEU A 249 2.18 -30.13 -11.69
N VAL A 250 0.98 -29.87 -11.17
CA VAL A 250 0.14 -28.75 -11.61
C VAL A 250 0.71 -27.42 -11.08
N PRO A 251 0.97 -26.40 -11.92
CA PRO A 251 1.56 -25.13 -11.49
C PRO A 251 0.80 -24.38 -10.41
N THR A 252 -0.53 -24.51 -10.37
CA THR A 252 -1.37 -23.87 -9.35
C THR A 252 -1.18 -24.45 -7.95
N ASP A 253 -0.72 -25.70 -7.85
CA ASP A 253 -0.57 -26.42 -6.60
C ASP A 253 0.76 -26.12 -5.92
N VAL A 254 1.67 -25.43 -6.62
CA VAL A 254 2.95 -25.00 -6.05
C VAL A 254 2.75 -23.77 -5.18
N ALA A 255 3.18 -23.86 -3.92
CA ALA A 255 3.25 -22.74 -3.00
C ALA A 255 4.54 -21.96 -3.22
N THR A 256 5.68 -22.65 -3.22
CA THR A 256 7.01 -22.05 -3.31
C THR A 256 8.02 -23.00 -3.94
N ILE A 257 9.03 -22.44 -4.60
CA ILE A 257 10.18 -23.16 -5.13
C ILE A 257 11.45 -22.55 -4.57
N GLU A 258 12.27 -23.35 -3.91
CA GLU A 258 13.58 -22.97 -3.38
C GLU A 258 14.69 -23.60 -4.23
N VAL A 259 15.60 -22.77 -4.73
CA VAL A 259 16.71 -23.18 -5.58
C VAL A 259 18.00 -23.16 -4.77
N LEU A 260 18.67 -24.32 -4.68
CA LEU A 260 19.95 -24.48 -4.01
C LEU A 260 21.04 -24.84 -5.04
N ARG A 261 22.11 -24.05 -5.05
CA ARG A 261 23.24 -24.16 -5.98
C ARG A 261 24.58 -23.92 -5.30
N SER A 262 24.61 -23.17 -4.21
CA SER A 262 25.84 -22.87 -3.47
C SER A 262 26.18 -24.04 -2.54
N GLY A 263 27.47 -24.36 -2.43
CA GLY A 263 27.95 -25.53 -1.67
C GLY A 263 27.49 -25.54 -0.21
N GLY A 264 27.34 -24.36 0.41
CA GLY A 264 26.79 -24.23 1.76
C GLY A 264 25.38 -24.82 1.89
N TYR A 265 24.51 -24.60 0.90
CA TYR A 265 23.15 -25.10 0.90
C TYR A 265 22.99 -26.52 0.36
N THR A 266 23.85 -26.93 -0.58
CA THR A 266 23.74 -28.26 -1.21
C THR A 266 24.45 -29.37 -0.44
N SER A 267 25.45 -29.04 0.39
CA SER A 267 26.24 -30.01 1.15
C SER A 267 25.42 -30.93 2.05
N ILE A 268 24.35 -30.43 2.66
CA ILE A 268 23.44 -31.22 3.51
C ILE A 268 22.67 -32.31 2.74
N TYR A 269 22.59 -32.20 1.41
CA TYR A 269 21.95 -33.19 0.53
C TYR A 269 22.93 -34.24 0.00
N GLY A 270 24.19 -34.22 0.45
CA GLY A 270 25.22 -35.19 0.07
C GLY A 270 25.47 -35.26 -1.44
N GLY A 271 25.81 -36.45 -1.95
CA GLY A 271 26.12 -36.65 -3.38
C GLY A 271 24.98 -36.26 -4.33
N ARG A 272 23.73 -36.32 -3.88
CA ARG A 272 22.54 -35.90 -4.65
C ARG A 272 22.46 -34.37 -4.82
N GLY A 273 23.04 -33.62 -3.89
CA GLY A 273 23.14 -32.16 -3.98
C GLY A 273 24.22 -31.64 -4.93
N GLY A 274 25.08 -32.50 -5.48
CA GLY A 274 26.24 -32.11 -6.30
C GLY A 274 25.88 -31.32 -7.58
N GLY A 275 24.72 -31.59 -8.17
CA GLY A 275 24.18 -30.85 -9.33
C GLY A 275 23.43 -29.57 -8.94
N GLY A 276 23.15 -29.36 -7.66
CA GLY A 276 22.15 -28.43 -7.13
C GLY A 276 20.86 -29.15 -6.73
N VAL A 277 19.98 -28.46 -5.99
CA VAL A 277 18.69 -28.98 -5.53
C VAL A 277 17.58 -27.99 -5.85
N LEU A 278 16.47 -28.48 -6.39
CA LEU A 278 15.24 -27.74 -6.60
C LEU A 278 14.18 -28.28 -5.63
N LEU A 279 13.88 -27.52 -4.59
CA LEU A 279 12.83 -27.88 -3.64
C LEU A 279 11.52 -27.21 -4.03
N ILE A 280 10.46 -28.00 -4.06
CA ILE A 280 9.11 -27.57 -4.38
C ILE A 280 8.23 -27.89 -3.18
N THR A 281 7.55 -26.87 -2.67
CA THR A 281 6.55 -27.04 -1.60
C THR A 281 5.17 -26.85 -2.20
N THR A 282 4.28 -27.80 -1.97
CA THR A 282 2.89 -27.70 -2.45
C THR A 282 2.01 -26.91 -1.48
N ARG A 283 0.92 -26.36 -1.99
CA ARG A 283 -0.07 -25.63 -1.19
C ARG A 283 -0.78 -26.58 -0.24
N ARG A 284 -0.98 -26.11 1.00
CA ARG A 284 -1.74 -26.81 2.03
C ARG A 284 -2.92 -25.94 2.47
N GLY A 285 -3.97 -26.54 3.05
CA GLY A 285 -5.19 -25.83 3.44
C GLY A 285 -5.02 -24.68 4.45
N ASN A 286 -3.85 -24.55 5.08
CA ASN A 286 -3.50 -23.45 5.99
C ASN A 286 -2.66 -22.33 5.33
N ASP A 287 -2.50 -22.36 4.01
CA ASP A 287 -1.84 -21.31 3.25
C ASP A 287 -2.74 -20.06 3.22
N PRO A 288 -2.29 -18.90 3.75
CA PRO A 288 -3.09 -17.67 3.76
C PRO A 288 -3.44 -17.18 2.34
N SER A 289 -2.66 -17.57 1.32
CA SER A 289 -3.00 -17.31 -0.08
C SER A 289 -4.15 -18.19 -0.61
N PHE A 290 -4.49 -19.26 0.11
CA PHE A 290 -5.66 -20.12 -0.10
C PHE A 290 -6.86 -19.65 0.74
N ILE A 291 -6.64 -19.24 2.01
CA ILE A 291 -7.70 -18.78 2.93
C ILE A 291 -8.21 -17.37 2.56
N GLY A 292 -7.35 -16.49 2.05
CA GLY A 292 -7.75 -15.14 1.59
C GLY A 292 -8.71 -15.13 0.40
N GLN A 293 -8.95 -16.29 -0.21
CA GLN A 293 -9.80 -16.48 -1.39
C GLN A 293 -10.74 -17.68 -1.25
N LEU A 294 -11.30 -17.93 -0.06
CA LEU A 294 -12.51 -18.75 0.03
C LEU A 294 -13.62 -18.03 -0.75
N TYR A 295 -13.69 -18.32 -2.05
CA TYR A 295 -14.70 -17.82 -2.96
C TYR A 295 -16.05 -18.30 -2.44
N THR A 296 -16.78 -17.38 -1.81
CA THR A 296 -18.16 -17.60 -1.41
C THR A 296 -19.02 -16.91 -2.45
N PRO A 297 -19.68 -17.65 -3.36
CA PRO A 297 -20.56 -17.05 -4.36
C PRO A 297 -21.53 -16.05 -3.72
N GLY A 298 -21.63 -14.89 -4.33
CA GLY A 298 -22.51 -13.81 -3.91
C GLY A 298 -22.04 -13.04 -2.69
N ILE A 299 -20.81 -13.23 -2.17
CA ILE A 299 -20.28 -12.44 -1.05
C ILE A 299 -18.89 -11.89 -1.37
N VAL A 300 -18.72 -10.57 -1.19
CA VAL A 300 -17.44 -9.88 -1.34
C VAL A 300 -17.20 -9.00 -0.11
N THR A 301 -15.96 -8.97 0.37
CA THR A 301 -15.52 -8.01 1.41
C THR A 301 -14.81 -6.85 0.74
N TYR A 302 -15.10 -5.62 1.18
CA TYR A 302 -14.46 -4.40 0.70
C TYR A 302 -14.04 -3.49 1.86
N ASN A 303 -12.85 -2.92 1.79
CA ASN A 303 -12.24 -2.12 2.85
C ASN A 303 -11.83 -0.72 2.32
N PRO A 304 -12.80 0.16 2.03
CA PRO A 304 -12.50 1.52 1.59
C PRO A 304 -11.90 2.36 2.72
N LYS A 305 -11.21 3.43 2.32
CA LYS A 305 -10.82 4.52 3.23
C LYS A 305 -11.89 5.61 3.14
N GLY A 306 -12.51 5.91 4.27
CA GLY A 306 -13.47 6.98 4.42
C GLY A 306 -12.83 8.27 4.92
N PHE A 307 -13.63 9.14 5.51
CA PHE A 307 -13.16 10.41 6.06
C PHE A 307 -12.25 10.19 7.25
N THR A 308 -11.11 10.87 7.28
CA THR A 308 -10.27 10.90 8.48
C THR A 308 -11.05 11.53 9.62
N ASN A 309 -11.17 10.82 10.74
CA ASN A 309 -11.69 11.44 11.96
C ASN A 309 -10.75 12.57 12.38
N THR A 310 -11.32 13.77 12.56
CA THR A 310 -10.57 14.92 13.08
C THR A 310 -9.99 14.54 14.44
N LYS A 311 -8.66 14.51 14.53
CA LYS A 311 -7.98 14.47 15.81
C LYS A 311 -7.80 15.92 16.24
N GLU A 312 -8.34 16.26 17.40
CA GLU A 312 -8.00 17.53 18.04
C GLU A 312 -6.51 17.54 18.35
N PHE A 313 -5.85 18.62 17.94
CA PHE A 313 -4.45 18.80 18.26
C PHE A 313 -4.32 19.06 19.77
N TYR A 314 -3.61 18.18 20.46
CA TYR A 314 -3.42 18.31 21.91
C TYR A 314 -2.58 19.56 22.22
N SER A 315 -3.14 20.45 23.04
CA SER A 315 -2.43 21.59 23.61
C SER A 315 -2.52 21.52 25.15
N PRO A 316 -1.40 21.49 25.88
CA PRO A 316 -1.40 21.60 27.33
C PRO A 316 -2.09 22.88 27.81
N LYS A 317 -2.60 22.86 29.03
CA LYS A 317 -3.09 24.08 29.71
C LYS A 317 -1.91 24.87 30.26
N TYR A 318 -1.24 25.62 29.39
CA TYR A 318 -0.02 26.37 29.74
C TYR A 318 -0.23 27.42 30.84
N ASP A 319 -1.44 27.96 31.00
CA ASP A 319 -1.76 28.90 32.07
C ASP A 319 -1.81 28.25 33.46
N ASP A 320 -1.91 26.92 33.55
CA ASP A 320 -1.85 26.21 34.84
C ASP A 320 -0.39 26.14 35.33
N PRO A 321 -0.05 26.73 36.49
CA PRO A 321 1.30 26.69 37.04
C PRO A 321 1.82 25.27 37.33
N LYS A 322 0.99 24.23 37.24
CA LYS A 322 1.39 22.82 37.42
C LYS A 322 1.78 22.14 36.10
N THR A 323 1.45 22.73 34.95
CA THR A 323 1.76 22.22 33.61
C THR A 323 3.26 22.33 33.33
N ASN A 324 3.85 21.30 32.71
CA ASN A 324 5.24 21.26 32.24
C ASN A 324 6.35 21.60 33.27
N LYS A 325 6.08 21.50 34.58
CA LYS A 325 7.10 21.77 35.61
C LYS A 325 8.28 20.80 35.62
N ALA A 326 8.05 19.56 35.22
CA ALA A 326 9.04 18.47 35.31
C ALA A 326 9.64 18.07 33.96
N VAL A 327 8.97 18.43 32.85
CA VAL A 327 9.33 17.99 31.50
C VAL A 327 9.21 19.19 30.57
N ALA A 328 10.30 19.48 29.85
CA ALA A 328 10.32 20.51 28.83
C ALA A 328 9.41 20.13 27.66
N ASP A 329 8.68 21.11 27.11
CA ASP A 329 7.92 20.94 25.88
C ASP A 329 8.86 21.04 24.68
N LEU A 330 9.21 19.88 24.12
CA LEU A 330 10.10 19.77 22.96
C LEU A 330 9.34 19.50 21.65
N ARG A 331 8.01 19.71 21.63
CA ARG A 331 7.21 19.48 20.41
C ARG A 331 7.64 20.42 19.30
N THR A 332 7.76 19.86 18.10
CA THR A 332 8.08 20.61 16.87
C THR A 332 6.89 21.37 16.29
N THR A 333 5.67 20.91 16.60
CA THR A 333 4.41 21.61 16.36
C THR A 333 3.78 21.86 17.72
N ILE A 334 3.55 23.13 18.06
CA ILE A 334 3.02 23.55 19.38
C ILE A 334 1.61 24.11 19.28
N TYR A 335 1.19 24.46 18.08
CA TYR A 335 -0.13 25.00 17.78
C TYR A 335 -0.59 24.50 16.41
N TRP A 336 -1.85 24.08 16.35
CA TRP A 336 -2.53 23.73 15.11
C TRP A 336 -4.01 24.05 15.27
N ASN A 337 -4.52 24.96 14.45
CA ASN A 337 -5.93 25.31 14.41
C ASN A 337 -6.42 25.30 12.95
N PRO A 338 -7.19 24.28 12.54
CA PRO A 338 -7.68 24.18 11.17
C PRO A 338 -8.88 25.08 10.88
N ASN A 339 -9.44 25.77 11.88
CA ASN A 339 -10.65 26.57 11.76
C ASN A 339 -10.41 28.02 12.19
N LEU A 340 -9.61 28.74 11.39
CA LEU A 340 -9.38 30.17 11.57
C LEU A 340 -10.25 30.94 10.57
N ILE A 341 -11.32 31.56 11.07
CA ILE A 341 -12.25 32.35 10.27
C ILE A 341 -11.86 33.82 10.36
N THR A 342 -11.71 34.48 9.21
CA THR A 342 -11.44 35.91 9.14
C THR A 342 -12.72 36.74 9.40
N ASP A 343 -12.54 37.96 9.88
CA ASP A 343 -13.63 38.93 9.97
C ASP A 343 -14.02 39.48 8.60
N LYS A 344 -15.03 40.37 8.57
CA LYS A 344 -15.49 41.01 7.32
C LYS A 344 -14.42 41.86 6.61
N ALA A 345 -13.34 42.22 7.30
CA ALA A 345 -12.20 42.94 6.75
C ALA A 345 -11.07 42.00 6.31
N GLY A 346 -11.28 40.68 6.35
CA GLY A 346 -10.29 39.66 5.98
C GLY A 346 -9.21 39.44 7.03
N LYS A 347 -9.40 39.91 8.28
CA LYS A 347 -8.40 39.80 9.35
C LYS A 347 -8.73 38.68 10.31
N ALA A 348 -7.71 37.98 10.79
CA ALA A 348 -7.82 37.01 11.86
C ALA A 348 -6.72 37.27 12.91
N SER A 349 -6.98 36.87 14.15
CA SER A 349 -6.01 36.97 15.24
C SER A 349 -6.07 35.71 16.09
N PHE A 350 -4.90 35.23 16.50
CA PHE A 350 -4.75 34.05 17.34
C PHE A 350 -3.50 34.21 18.21
N SER A 351 -3.46 33.47 19.32
CA SER A 351 -2.34 33.44 20.25
C SER A 351 -2.01 32.00 20.60
N PHE A 352 -0.73 31.73 20.85
CA PHE A 352 -0.25 30.42 21.25
C PHE A 352 1.01 30.56 22.11
N PHE A 353 1.35 29.50 22.86
CA PHE A 353 2.55 29.44 23.68
C PHE A 353 3.72 28.87 22.88
N ASN A 354 4.94 29.30 23.21
CA ASN A 354 6.16 28.73 22.65
C ASN A 354 6.51 27.40 23.33
N ALA A 355 7.22 26.53 22.61
CA ALA A 355 7.92 25.40 23.24
C ALA A 355 9.17 25.90 23.98
N ASP A 356 9.71 25.06 24.87
CA ASP A 356 10.90 25.36 25.66
C ASP A 356 12.21 25.29 24.83
N SER A 357 12.12 24.85 23.57
CA SER A 357 13.25 24.77 22.66
C SER A 357 13.66 26.15 22.14
N LYS A 358 14.92 26.54 22.38
CA LYS A 358 15.53 27.74 21.80
C LYS A 358 15.85 27.50 20.32
N ALA A 359 15.01 28.02 19.44
CA ALA A 359 15.09 27.77 18.00
C ALA A 359 14.39 28.88 17.21
N THR A 360 14.54 28.81 15.88
CA THR A 360 13.71 29.57 14.94
C THR A 360 12.43 28.80 14.67
N TYR A 361 11.30 29.39 15.03
CA TYR A 361 9.96 28.84 14.80
C TYR A 361 9.43 29.32 13.45
N ARG A 362 8.61 28.46 12.82
CA ARG A 362 7.94 28.73 11.54
C ARG A 362 6.44 28.64 11.76
N VAL A 363 5.74 29.74 11.49
CA VAL A 363 4.27 29.78 11.40
C VAL A 363 3.91 29.68 9.93
N VAL A 364 3.00 28.77 9.60
CA VAL A 364 2.45 28.62 8.25
C VAL A 364 0.95 28.81 8.36
N ILE A 365 0.42 29.76 7.62
CA ILE A 365 -1.01 30.04 7.50
C ILE A 365 -1.39 29.73 6.06
N GLU A 366 -2.33 28.82 5.88
CA GLU A 366 -2.85 28.40 4.57
C GLU A 366 -4.37 28.39 4.64
N GLY A 367 -5.03 28.85 3.58
CA GLY A 367 -6.49 28.98 3.55
C GLY A 367 -7.04 29.14 2.14
N ILE A 368 -8.36 29.09 2.05
CA ILE A 368 -9.13 29.28 0.82
C ILE A 368 -10.34 30.17 1.14
N ASP A 369 -10.69 31.09 0.24
CA ASP A 369 -11.92 31.87 0.36
C ASP A 369 -13.11 31.19 -0.34
N ASP A 370 -14.30 31.78 -0.24
CA ASP A 370 -15.54 31.23 -0.81
C ASP A 370 -15.53 31.15 -2.35
N ASP A 371 -14.68 31.96 -3.00
CA ASP A 371 -14.49 31.97 -4.45
C ASP A 371 -13.42 30.96 -4.90
N GLY A 372 -12.77 30.27 -3.95
CA GLY A 372 -11.74 29.27 -4.22
C GLY A 372 -10.32 29.81 -4.37
N ASN A 373 -10.08 31.08 -4.04
CA ASN A 373 -8.74 31.66 -4.08
C ASN A 373 -7.90 31.14 -2.91
N LEU A 374 -6.67 30.73 -3.20
CA LEU A 374 -5.75 30.19 -2.20
C LEU A 374 -4.90 31.31 -1.58
N ALA A 375 -4.75 31.27 -0.26
CA ALA A 375 -3.85 32.15 0.49
C ALA A 375 -2.78 31.34 1.22
N ARG A 376 -1.55 31.87 1.26
CA ARG A 376 -0.44 31.30 2.03
C ARG A 376 0.48 32.37 2.56
N GLU A 377 0.78 32.31 3.85
CA GLU A 377 1.76 33.16 4.51
C GLU A 377 2.68 32.34 5.39
N VAL A 378 3.97 32.69 5.39
CA VAL A 378 4.98 32.02 6.22
C VAL A 378 5.74 33.06 7.02
N TYR A 379 5.58 33.02 8.33
CA TYR A 379 6.28 33.88 9.27
C TYR A 379 7.33 33.08 10.03
N ARG A 380 8.46 33.70 10.35
CA ARG A 380 9.52 33.10 11.16
C ARG A 380 9.94 34.06 12.26
N TYR A 381 10.12 33.52 13.46
CA TYR A 381 10.62 34.27 14.61
C TYR A 381 11.53 33.38 15.44
N LYS A 382 12.37 34.01 16.27
CA LYS A 382 13.34 33.32 17.12
C LYS A 382 12.87 33.36 18.57
N VAL A 383 13.00 32.23 19.26
CA VAL A 383 12.83 32.11 20.71
C VAL A 383 14.22 31.93 21.31
N GLU A 384 14.62 32.83 22.19
CA GLU A 384 15.97 32.93 22.76
C GLU A 384 16.09 32.45 24.20
#